data_AF-A0A376EKH6-F1
#
_entry.id   AF-A0A376EKH6-F1
#
_cell.length_a   1.000
_cell.length_b   1.000
_cell.length_c   1.000
_cell.angle_alpha   90.00
_cell.angle_beta   90.00
_cell.angle_gamma   90.00
#
_symmetry.space_group_name_H-M   'P 1'
#
loop_
_entity.id
_entity.type
_entity.pdbx_description
1 polymer ?
#
loop_
_entity_poly.entity_id
_entity_poly.type
_entity_poly.pdbx_seq_one_letter_code
_entity_poly.pdbx_strand_id
1 'polypeptide(L)'
;MHSSKMPDVTGVTLDQVDWMKFRVPSLRNVEYTAPYMHDGRFYTLEAVLNFYSDNVEDNPNLDPQLKQNGHVGIAMNTQEKQFIIAFLKTLSDKTFISNPKFAE
;
A
#
# COMPACT_ATOMS: atom_id res chain seq x y z
N MET A 1 5.44 -11.89 19.25
CA MET A 1 5.17 -10.67 18.45
C MET A 1 6.28 -10.56 17.41
N HIS A 2 6.08 -11.14 16.23
CA HIS A 2 7.02 -11.01 15.11
C HIS A 2 6.31 -10.17 14.06
N SER A 3 6.58 -8.86 14.04
CA SER A 3 6.15 -8.01 12.94
C SER A 3 7.08 -8.33 11.77
N SER A 4 6.65 -9.25 10.91
CA SER A 4 7.40 -9.66 9.73
C SER A 4 7.34 -8.52 8.72
N LYS A 5 8.27 -7.56 8.81
CA LYS A 5 8.50 -6.58 7.73
C LYS A 5 8.68 -7.36 6.44
N MET A 6 7.96 -6.99 5.38
CA MET A 6 8.16 -7.66 4.08
C MET A 6 9.59 -7.38 3.61
N PRO A 7 10.37 -8.40 3.23
CA PRO A 7 11.69 -8.19 2.67
C PRO A 7 11.56 -7.41 1.35
N ASP A 8 12.47 -6.47 1.11
CA ASP A 8 12.60 -5.84 -0.20
C ASP A 8 13.16 -6.85 -1.21
N VAL A 9 13.09 -6.51 -2.50
CA VAL A 9 13.46 -7.44 -3.58
C VAL A 9 14.96 -7.77 -3.55
N THR A 10 15.82 -6.89 -3.03
CA THR A 10 17.27 -7.16 -2.91
C THR A 10 17.59 -8.34 -2.02
N GLY A 11 16.82 -8.57 -0.96
CA GLY A 11 16.99 -9.73 -0.09
C GLY A 11 16.83 -11.07 -0.83
N VAL A 12 16.28 -11.04 -2.05
CA VAL A 12 16.13 -12.20 -2.94
C VAL A 12 17.12 -12.15 -4.10
N THR A 13 17.23 -11.02 -4.82
CA THR A 13 18.01 -10.93 -6.06
C THR A 13 19.50 -10.68 -5.85
N LEU A 14 19.87 -10.12 -4.70
CA LEU A 14 21.20 -9.61 -4.37
C LEU A 14 21.69 -8.47 -5.30
N ASP A 15 20.81 -7.92 -6.14
CA ASP A 15 21.14 -6.79 -7.01
C ASP A 15 20.80 -5.48 -6.30
N GLN A 16 21.78 -4.59 -6.15
CA GLN A 16 21.62 -3.30 -5.47
C GLN A 16 20.56 -2.41 -6.15
N VAL A 17 20.30 -2.59 -7.45
CA VAL A 17 19.28 -1.82 -8.16
C VAL A 17 17.86 -2.13 -7.70
N ASP A 18 17.65 -3.22 -6.96
CA ASP A 18 16.34 -3.61 -6.41
C ASP A 18 16.09 -3.06 -5.00
N TRP A 19 17.01 -2.27 -4.46
CA TRP A 19 16.92 -1.77 -3.09
C TRP A 19 15.68 -0.90 -2.91
N MET A 20 14.95 -1.14 -1.82
CA MET A 20 13.64 -0.51 -1.56
C MET A 20 12.53 -0.81 -2.58
N LYS A 21 12.70 -1.77 -3.49
CA LYS A 21 11.59 -2.28 -4.28
C LYS A 21 10.85 -3.33 -3.47
N PHE A 22 9.52 -3.27 -3.50
CA PHE A 22 8.66 -4.25 -2.85
C PHE A 22 7.69 -4.83 -3.87
N ARG A 23 7.31 -6.10 -3.68
CA ARG A 23 6.23 -6.69 -4.47
C ARG A 23 4.94 -5.91 -4.20
N VAL A 24 4.22 -5.56 -5.26
CA VAL A 24 2.90 -4.95 -5.15
C VAL A 24 1.93 -5.97 -4.53
N PRO A 25 1.35 -5.70 -3.33
CA PRO A 25 0.39 -6.61 -2.72
C PRO A 25 -0.95 -6.56 -3.46
N SER A 26 -1.74 -7.63 -3.35
CA SER A 26 -3.14 -7.61 -3.79
C SER A 26 -3.95 -6.62 -2.96
N LEU A 27 -4.95 -5.97 -3.58
CA LEU A 27 -5.89 -5.09 -2.91
C LEU A 27 -7.22 -5.77 -2.51
N ARG A 28 -7.36 -7.08 -2.78
CA ARG A 28 -8.53 -7.85 -2.28
C ARG A 28 -8.50 -7.89 -0.76
N ASN A 29 -9.65 -7.67 -0.13
CA ASN A 29 -9.83 -7.60 1.32
C ASN A 29 -8.99 -6.52 2.03
N VAL A 30 -8.47 -5.52 1.31
CA VAL A 30 -7.58 -4.49 1.88
C VAL A 30 -8.22 -3.68 3.02
N GLU A 31 -9.55 -3.63 3.09
CA GLU A 31 -10.26 -3.04 4.23
C GLU A 31 -9.93 -3.72 5.57
N TYR A 32 -9.55 -5.00 5.57
CA TYR A 32 -9.37 -5.82 6.76
C TYR A 32 -7.90 -6.22 7.04
N THR A 33 -6.95 -5.70 6.26
CA THR A 33 -5.53 -6.10 6.36
C THR A 33 -4.64 -5.00 6.92
N ALA A 34 -5.20 -4.06 7.69
CA ALA A 34 -4.39 -3.12 8.44
C ALA A 34 -3.49 -3.87 9.45
N PRO A 35 -2.27 -3.38 9.76
CA PRO A 35 -1.68 -2.16 9.23
C PRO A 35 -1.12 -2.29 7.81
N TYR A 36 -1.02 -1.17 7.09
CA TYR A 36 -0.66 -1.05 5.68
C TYR A 36 0.82 -0.74 5.46
N MET A 37 1.25 -0.86 4.20
CA MET A 37 2.63 -0.76 3.72
C MET A 37 3.49 -1.95 4.15
N HIS A 38 4.73 -2.01 3.65
CA HIS A 38 5.65 -3.13 3.91
C HIS A 38 6.17 -3.16 5.37
N ASP A 39 6.08 -2.02 6.06
CA ASP A 39 6.55 -1.81 7.43
C ASP A 39 5.41 -1.61 8.44
N GLY A 40 4.14 -1.67 8.00
CA GLY A 40 2.98 -1.54 8.87
C GLY A 40 2.78 -0.15 9.48
N ARG A 41 3.33 0.92 8.88
CA ARG A 41 3.31 2.26 9.48
C ARG A 41 1.95 2.97 9.46
N PHE A 42 1.01 2.52 8.64
CA PHE A 42 -0.30 3.18 8.51
C PHE A 42 -1.45 2.27 8.95
N TYR A 43 -2.41 2.82 9.70
CA TYR A 43 -3.56 2.06 10.20
C TYR A 43 -4.85 2.31 9.41
N THR A 44 -4.85 3.29 8.49
CA THR A 44 -6.03 3.65 7.70
C THR A 44 -5.67 3.77 6.21
N LEU A 45 -6.62 3.44 5.34
CA LEU A 45 -6.48 3.66 3.89
C LEU A 45 -6.31 5.16 3.58
N GLU A 46 -6.90 6.05 4.37
CA GLU A 46 -6.70 7.49 4.23
C GLU A 46 -5.26 7.90 4.47
N ALA A 47 -4.59 7.36 5.50
CA ALA A 47 -3.17 7.62 5.74
C ALA A 47 -2.28 7.11 4.58
N VAL A 48 -2.65 5.97 3.97
CA VAL A 48 -1.98 5.47 2.76
C VAL A 48 -2.14 6.47 1.60
N LEU A 49 -3.35 6.95 1.34
CA LEU A 49 -3.58 7.90 0.25
C LEU A 49 -2.93 9.28 0.51
N ASN A 50 -2.90 9.74 1.77
CA ASN A 50 -2.18 10.95 2.17
C ASN A 50 -0.66 10.79 1.98
N PHE A 51 -0.12 9.59 2.18
CA PHE A 51 1.27 9.34 1.85
C PHE A 51 1.52 9.49 0.34
N TYR A 52 0.69 8.85 -0.49
CA TYR A 52 0.84 8.94 -1.94
C TYR A 52 0.58 10.34 -2.51
N SER A 53 -0.25 11.17 -1.89
CA SER A 53 -0.48 12.54 -2.35
C SER A 53 0.59 13.53 -1.94
N ASP A 54 1.03 13.47 -0.67
CA ASP A 54 1.71 14.61 -0.05
C ASP A 54 3.09 14.26 0.53
N ASN A 55 3.40 12.97 0.72
CA ASN A 55 4.60 12.55 1.48
C ASN A 55 5.48 11.53 0.73
N VAL A 56 5.31 11.41 -0.59
CA VAL A 56 6.23 10.60 -1.40
C VAL A 56 7.56 11.33 -1.48
N GLU A 57 8.64 10.63 -1.11
CA GLU A 57 9.99 11.18 -1.19
C GLU A 57 10.64 10.83 -2.53
N ASP A 58 11.27 11.84 -3.14
CA ASP A 58 12.08 11.63 -4.35
C ASP A 58 13.38 10.90 -3.98
N ASN A 59 13.44 9.62 -4.33
CA ASN A 59 14.64 8.80 -4.19
C ASN A 59 15.02 8.17 -5.55
N PRO A 60 16.27 7.66 -5.71
CA PRO A 60 16.74 7.09 -6.97
C PRO A 60 15.94 5.89 -7.48
N ASN A 61 15.31 5.13 -6.58
CA ASN A 61 14.54 3.93 -6.89
C ASN A 61 13.02 4.18 -6.93
N LEU A 62 12.58 5.43 -6.85
CA LEU A 62 11.18 5.80 -6.98
C LEU A 62 10.72 5.56 -8.42
N ASP A 63 9.55 4.93 -8.58
CA ASP A 63 8.94 4.70 -9.90
C ASP A 63 8.73 6.05 -10.64
N PRO A 64 9.22 6.21 -11.88
CA PRO A 64 9.03 7.43 -12.67
C PRO A 64 7.56 7.85 -12.83
N GLN A 65 6.60 6.94 -12.73
CA GLN A 65 5.16 7.27 -12.77
C GLN A 65 4.71 8.10 -11.56
N LEU A 66 5.47 8.13 -10.47
CA LEU A 66 5.24 9.02 -9.33
C LEU A 66 5.94 10.36 -9.47
N LYS A 67 6.66 10.61 -10.58
CA LYS A 67 7.34 11.88 -10.88
C LYS A 67 6.73 12.49 -12.13
N GLN A 68 5.54 13.07 -12.00
CA GLN A 68 4.78 13.56 -13.15
C GLN A 68 4.51 15.05 -13.02
N ASN A 69 4.71 15.80 -14.11
CA ASN A 69 4.37 17.22 -14.18
C ASN A 69 5.01 18.09 -13.07
N GLY A 70 6.22 17.74 -12.62
CA GLY A 70 6.92 18.44 -11.54
C GLY A 70 6.39 18.15 -10.13
N HIS A 71 5.48 17.19 -9.98
CA HIS A 71 4.97 16.70 -8.70
C HIS A 71 5.55 15.33 -8.37
N VAL A 72 5.88 15.11 -7.10
CA VAL A 72 6.30 13.81 -6.57
C VAL A 72 5.14 13.21 -5.78
N GLY A 73 4.60 12.10 -6.26
CA GLY A 73 3.37 11.48 -5.76
C GLY A 73 2.22 11.57 -6.76
N ILE A 74 1.00 11.34 -6.26
CA ILE A 74 -0.24 11.35 -7.02
C ILE A 74 -1.12 12.46 -6.45
N ALA A 75 -1.25 13.57 -7.17
CA ALA A 75 -2.12 14.65 -6.74
C ALA A 75 -3.58 14.15 -6.62
N MET A 76 -4.15 14.28 -5.43
CA MET A 76 -5.51 13.84 -5.12
C MET A 76 -6.16 14.84 -4.17
N ASN A 77 -7.36 15.30 -4.51
CA ASN A 77 -8.18 16.06 -3.58
C ASN A 77 -8.93 15.12 -2.59
N THR A 78 -9.54 15.70 -1.57
CA THR A 78 -10.27 14.93 -0.53
C THR A 78 -11.36 14.05 -1.12
N GLN A 79 -12.11 14.53 -2.12
CA GLN A 79 -13.22 13.79 -2.72
C GLN A 79 -12.73 12.56 -3.50
N GLU A 80 -11.63 12.70 -4.25
CA GLU A 80 -10.98 11.60 -4.98
C GLU A 80 -10.49 10.53 -4.01
N LYS A 81 -9.86 10.94 -2.89
CA LYS A 81 -9.43 10.00 -1.84
C LYS A 81 -10.62 9.19 -1.29
N GLN A 82 -11.75 9.85 -1.03
CA GLN A 82 -12.96 9.16 -0.57
C GLN A 82 -13.53 8.20 -1.62
N PHE A 83 -13.52 8.56 -2.90
CA PHE A 83 -13.97 7.66 -3.97
C PHE A 83 -13.06 6.44 -4.13
N ILE A 84 -11.74 6.62 -4.03
CA ILE A 84 -10.80 5.51 -4.05
C ILE A 84 -11.04 4.58 -2.87
N ILE A 85 -11.19 5.11 -1.64
CA ILE A 85 -11.50 4.29 -0.45
C ILE A 85 -12.82 3.54 -0.64
N ALA A 86 -13.87 4.20 -1.14
CA ALA A 86 -15.14 3.56 -1.40
C ALA A 86 -15.00 2.41 -2.43
N PHE A 87 -14.24 2.63 -3.50
CA PHE A 87 -13.93 1.60 -4.48
C PHE A 87 -13.14 0.43 -3.86
N LEU A 88 -12.09 0.70 -3.08
CA LEU A 88 -11.30 -0.34 -2.43
C LEU A 88 -12.14 -1.24 -1.51
N LYS A 89 -13.12 -0.65 -0.80
CA LYS A 89 -14.07 -1.42 0.02
C LYS A 89 -14.99 -2.33 -0.79
N THR A 90 -15.15 -2.10 -2.08
CA THR A 90 -15.88 -3.05 -2.96
C THR A 90 -15.08 -4.34 -3.22
N LEU A 91 -13.77 -4.34 -2.95
CA LEU A 91 -12.89 -5.50 -3.10
C LEU A 91 -12.88 -6.40 -1.85
N SER A 92 -13.79 -6.16 -0.90
CA SER A 92 -13.94 -6.90 0.35
C SER A 92 -14.94 -8.07 0.20
N ASP A 93 -14.45 -9.28 0.41
CA ASP A 93 -15.28 -10.49 0.51
C ASP A 93 -15.71 -10.71 1.97
N LYS A 94 -16.88 -10.15 2.31
CA LYS A 94 -17.46 -10.30 3.66
C LYS A 94 -17.80 -11.75 4.00
N THR A 95 -18.11 -12.58 3.00
CA THR A 95 -18.51 -13.98 3.23
C THR A 95 -17.33 -14.81 3.67
N PHE A 96 -16.15 -14.58 3.08
CA PHE A 96 -14.91 -15.23 3.51
C PHE A 96 -14.49 -14.79 4.92
N ILE A 97 -14.47 -13.48 5.18
CA ILE A 97 -13.96 -12.90 6.43
C ILE A 97 -14.83 -13.23 7.65
N SER A 98 -16.14 -13.42 7.47
CA SER A 98 -17.07 -13.72 8.57
C SER A 98 -17.44 -15.20 8.70
N ASN A 99 -16.83 -16.08 7.92
CA ASN A 99 -17.21 -17.49 7.90
C ASN A 99 -16.76 -18.22 9.17
N PRO A 100 -17.69 -18.76 9.99
CA PRO A 100 -17.32 -19.50 11.21
C PRO A 100 -16.48 -20.75 10.94
N LYS A 101 -16.53 -21.31 9.73
CA LYS A 101 -15.71 -22.47 9.35
C LYS A 101 -14.22 -22.14 9.23
N PHE A 102 -13.88 -20.86 9.13
CA PHE A 102 -12.50 -20.37 9.02
C PHE A 102 -12.10 -19.50 10.22
N ALA A 103 -12.91 -19.47 11.29
CA ALA A 103 -12.57 -18.81 12.54
C ALA A 103 -11.67 -19.73 13.39
N GLU A 104 -10.54 -19.22 13.86
CA GLU A 104 -9.66 -19.87 14.86
C GLU A 104 -10.14 -19.59 16.29
#